data_AF-A0A3Q9FGK2-F1
#
_entry.id   AF-A0A3Q9FGK2-F1
#
_cell.length_a   1.000
_cell.length_b   1.000
_cell.length_c   1.000
_cell.angle_alpha   90.00
_cell.angle_beta   90.00
_cell.angle_gamma   90.00
#
_symmetry.space_group_name_H-M   'P 1'
#
loop_
_entity.id
_entity.type
_entity.pdbx_description
1 polymer ?
#
loop_
_entity_poly.entity_id
_entity_poly.type
_entity_poly.pdbx_seq_one_letter_code
_entity_poly.pdbx_strand_id
1 'polypeptide(L)'
;MITVDDRLLVTNEMNAIVIDYTQKMVLKKLLMGFSFESIGKAQVVTELIQSVNYYGTDTKPSDIELELSAYVWNFFADLKKEERTALYYWVLNQKYLLYLEAFECKIVPFSENEFDLKFGRELAYKIYEPNHSELTQDTIHELKNLLINFSSELDLSVIDEYTSEQILEEIDDYCL
;
A
#
# COMPACT_ATOMS: atom_id res chain seq x y z
N MET A 1 6.29 30.14 0.42
CA MET A 1 7.35 29.13 0.34
C MET A 1 7.66 28.72 1.75
N ILE A 2 7.35 27.48 2.11
CA ILE A 2 7.76 26.92 3.41
C ILE A 2 9.29 26.78 3.36
N THR A 3 9.96 27.23 4.42
CA THR A 3 11.41 27.25 4.57
C THR A 3 11.93 26.00 5.28
N VAL A 4 13.23 25.72 5.19
CA VAL A 4 13.86 24.55 5.84
C VAL A 4 13.79 24.63 7.38
N ASP A 5 13.61 25.84 7.92
CA ASP A 5 13.42 26.08 9.35
C ASP A 5 11.98 25.85 9.82
N ASP A 6 11.02 25.78 8.88
CA ASP A 6 9.66 25.38 9.19
C ASP A 6 9.67 23.87 9.46
N ARG A 7 9.88 23.51 10.73
CA ARG A 7 9.62 22.17 11.27
C ARG A 7 8.12 21.88 11.13
N LEU A 8 7.69 21.57 9.91
CA LEU A 8 6.32 21.17 9.65
C LEU A 8 6.08 19.86 10.37
N LEU A 9 5.37 19.97 11.49
CA LEU A 9 4.79 18.83 12.16
C LEU A 9 3.82 18.19 11.16
N VAL A 10 3.98 16.89 10.93
CA VAL A 10 2.92 16.11 10.31
C VAL A 10 1.77 16.12 11.32
N THR A 11 0.77 16.96 11.06
CA THR A 11 -0.45 16.97 11.87
C THR A 11 -1.33 15.78 11.49
N ASN A 12 -2.24 15.40 12.38
CA ASN A 12 -3.25 14.39 12.06
C ASN A 12 -4.05 14.76 10.80
N GLU A 13 -4.31 16.05 10.58
CA GLU A 13 -4.99 16.56 9.39
C GLU A 13 -4.16 16.33 8.11
N MET A 14 -2.87 16.67 8.14
CA MET A 14 -1.98 16.42 7.00
C MET A 14 -1.84 14.93 6.71
N ASN A 15 -1.71 14.10 7.75
CA ASN A 15 -1.71 12.64 7.59
C ASN A 15 -3.01 12.17 6.94
N ALA A 16 -4.18 12.59 7.43
CA ALA A 16 -5.47 12.21 6.85
C ALA A 16 -5.59 12.60 5.37
N ILE A 17 -5.15 13.81 4.99
CA ILE A 17 -5.15 14.26 3.58
C ILE A 17 -4.24 13.39 2.71
N VAL A 18 -3.04 13.05 3.21
CA VAL A 18 -2.10 12.19 2.47
C VAL A 18 -2.66 10.78 2.31
N ILE A 19 -3.33 10.26 3.33
CA ILE A 19 -3.96 8.93 3.30
C ILE A 19 -5.12 8.90 2.31
N ASP A 20 -6.01 9.89 2.35
CA ASP A 20 -7.11 10.07 1.39
C ASP A 20 -6.60 10.12 -0.05
N TYR A 21 -5.55 10.90 -0.30
CA TYR A 21 -4.87 10.95 -1.59
C TYR A 21 -4.31 9.58 -2.01
N THR A 22 -3.62 8.88 -1.10
CA THR A 22 -3.06 7.55 -1.38
C THR A 22 -4.14 6.56 -1.78
N GLN A 23 -5.26 6.50 -1.04
CA GLN A 23 -6.37 5.60 -1.35
C GLN A 23 -6.99 5.94 -2.72
N LYS A 24 -7.41 7.19 -2.91
CA LYS A 24 -8.18 7.61 -4.10
C LYS A 24 -7.38 7.66 -5.39
N MET A 25 -6.06 7.90 -5.30
CA MET A 25 -5.21 8.08 -6.47
C MET A 25 -4.25 6.92 -6.68
N VAL A 26 -3.51 6.53 -5.64
CA VAL A 26 -2.42 5.57 -5.77
C VAL A 26 -2.96 4.14 -5.73
N LEU A 27 -3.74 3.78 -4.70
CA LEU A 27 -4.30 2.43 -4.57
C LEU A 27 -5.34 2.17 -5.65
N LYS A 28 -6.20 3.14 -5.97
CA LYS A 28 -7.11 3.01 -7.12
C LYS A 28 -6.38 2.72 -8.43
N LYS A 29 -5.26 3.40 -8.70
CA LYS A 29 -4.43 3.13 -9.89
C LYS A 29 -3.85 1.72 -9.88
N LEU A 30 -3.38 1.25 -8.72
CA LEU A 30 -2.88 -0.12 -8.53
C LEU A 30 -3.97 -1.14 -8.83
N LEU A 31 -5.12 -1.03 -8.15
CA LEU A 31 -6.21 -2.00 -8.28
C LEU A 31 -6.80 -2.02 -9.71
N MET A 32 -6.95 -0.85 -10.34
CA MET A 32 -7.41 -0.76 -11.73
C MET A 32 -6.45 -1.47 -12.69
N GLY A 33 -5.14 -1.21 -12.55
CA GLY A 33 -4.13 -1.85 -13.40
C GLY A 33 -3.92 -3.33 -13.10
N PHE A 34 -4.26 -3.78 -11.90
CA PHE A 34 -4.19 -5.17 -11.50
C PHE A 34 -5.38 -5.94 -12.03
N SER A 35 -6.57 -5.33 -11.99
CA SER A 35 -7.81 -6.00 -12.32
C SER A 35 -8.11 -6.01 -13.80
N PHE A 36 -7.69 -5.00 -14.55
CA PHE A 36 -8.08 -4.85 -15.96
C PHE A 36 -6.90 -4.62 -16.90
N GLU A 37 -6.99 -5.24 -18.07
CA GLU A 37 -6.15 -4.93 -19.24
C GLU A 37 -7.02 -4.48 -20.43
N SER A 38 -6.43 -3.67 -21.31
CA SER A 38 -7.12 -3.18 -22.50
C SER A 38 -6.83 -4.10 -23.69
N ILE A 39 -7.84 -4.88 -24.11
CA ILE A 39 -7.79 -5.68 -25.34
C ILE A 39 -8.62 -4.96 -26.41
N GLY A 40 -7.94 -4.17 -27.24
CA GLY A 40 -8.59 -3.36 -28.28
C GLY A 40 -9.45 -2.24 -27.69
N LYS A 41 -10.77 -2.39 -27.74
CA LYS A 41 -11.75 -1.43 -27.16
C LYS A 41 -12.43 -1.93 -25.89
N ALA A 42 -12.16 -3.17 -25.48
CA ALA A 42 -12.75 -3.78 -24.30
C ALA A 42 -11.74 -3.80 -23.15
N GLN A 43 -12.23 -3.59 -21.92
CA GLN A 43 -11.51 -3.97 -20.72
C GLN A 43 -11.81 -5.44 -20.42
N VAL A 44 -10.77 -6.21 -20.12
CA VAL A 44 -10.88 -7.62 -19.76
C VAL A 44 -10.19 -7.82 -18.43
N VAL A 45 -10.75 -8.71 -17.61
CA VAL A 45 -10.18 -9.09 -16.31
C VAL A 45 -8.83 -9.77 -16.54
N THR A 46 -7.79 -9.34 -15.84
CA THR A 46 -6.43 -9.90 -16.05
C THR A 46 -6.36 -11.37 -15.61
N GLU A 47 -5.43 -12.12 -16.20
CA GLU A 47 -5.15 -13.49 -15.73
C GLU A 47 -4.51 -13.52 -14.33
N LEU A 48 -3.79 -12.44 -13.98
CA LEU A 48 -3.11 -12.34 -12.68
C LEU A 48 -4.11 -12.26 -11.52
N ILE A 49 -5.15 -11.40 -11.59
CA ILE A 49 -6.15 -11.33 -10.52
C ILE A 49 -6.93 -12.64 -10.36
N GLN A 50 -7.25 -13.31 -11.47
CA GLN A 50 -7.90 -14.63 -11.46
C GLN A 50 -7.02 -15.68 -10.77
N SER A 51 -5.73 -15.69 -11.12
CA SER A 51 -4.75 -16.59 -10.53
C SER A 51 -4.59 -16.34 -9.03
N VAL A 52 -4.46 -15.08 -8.62
CA VAL A 52 -4.32 -14.71 -7.20
C VAL A 52 -5.61 -15.04 -6.42
N ASN A 53 -6.80 -14.77 -6.98
CA ASN A 53 -8.08 -15.16 -6.39
C ASN A 53 -8.19 -16.67 -6.20
N TYR A 54 -7.87 -17.46 -7.23
CA TYR A 54 -7.97 -18.93 -7.19
C TYR A 54 -7.14 -19.55 -6.07
N TYR A 55 -5.92 -19.06 -5.85
CA TYR A 55 -5.05 -19.56 -4.78
C TYR A 55 -5.27 -18.85 -3.43
N GLY A 56 -5.95 -17.70 -3.39
CA GLY A 56 -6.28 -16.96 -2.18
C GLY A 56 -5.05 -16.71 -1.29
N THR A 57 -5.15 -17.04 0.00
CA THR A 57 -4.04 -16.93 0.97
C THR A 57 -3.15 -18.18 1.03
N ASP A 58 -3.48 -19.23 0.28
CA ASP A 58 -2.72 -20.48 0.29
C ASP A 58 -1.37 -20.34 -0.44
N THR A 59 -0.54 -21.37 -0.31
CA THR A 59 0.76 -21.45 -0.98
C THR A 59 0.57 -21.40 -2.49
N LYS A 60 0.87 -20.24 -3.08
CA LYS A 60 0.83 -20.02 -4.52
C LYS A 60 1.99 -20.74 -5.21
N PRO A 61 1.80 -21.24 -6.45
CA PRO A 61 2.91 -21.61 -7.31
C PRO A 61 3.95 -20.49 -7.40
N SER A 62 5.23 -20.87 -7.49
CA SER A 62 6.35 -19.92 -7.54
C SER A 62 6.21 -18.89 -8.66
N ASP A 63 5.62 -19.29 -9.78
CA ASP A 63 5.53 -18.46 -10.96
C ASP A 63 4.53 -17.31 -10.77
N ILE A 64 3.38 -17.60 -10.14
CA ILE A 64 2.36 -16.59 -9.79
C ILE A 64 2.89 -15.64 -8.72
N GLU A 65 3.60 -16.19 -7.74
CA GLU A 65 4.24 -15.39 -6.68
C GLU A 65 5.31 -14.43 -7.24
N LEU A 66 6.10 -14.89 -8.21
CA LEU A 66 7.09 -14.08 -8.93
C LEU A 66 6.40 -13.02 -9.80
N GLU A 67 5.34 -13.37 -10.51
CA GLU A 67 4.57 -12.45 -11.35
C GLU A 67 3.92 -11.34 -10.52
N LEU A 68 3.26 -11.69 -9.41
CA LEU A 68 2.68 -10.73 -8.47
C LEU A 68 3.74 -9.80 -7.87
N SER A 69 4.89 -10.37 -7.47
CA SER A 69 6.01 -9.58 -6.94
C SER A 69 6.58 -8.62 -8.00
N ALA A 70 6.73 -9.08 -9.24
CA ALA A 70 7.18 -8.26 -10.36
C ALA A 70 6.18 -7.14 -10.67
N TYR A 71 4.88 -7.46 -10.66
CA TYR A 71 3.81 -6.50 -10.87
C TYR A 71 3.85 -5.36 -9.84
N VAL A 72 3.88 -5.70 -8.55
CA VAL A 72 3.95 -4.73 -7.45
C VAL A 72 5.22 -3.89 -7.53
N TRP A 73 6.37 -4.53 -7.80
CA TRP A 73 7.64 -3.83 -7.92
C TRP A 73 7.65 -2.84 -9.09
N ASN A 74 7.15 -3.25 -10.26
CA ASN A 74 7.07 -2.40 -11.44
C ASN A 74 6.13 -1.21 -11.19
N PHE A 75 4.94 -1.46 -10.62
CA PHE A 75 4.03 -0.40 -10.22
C PHE A 75 4.72 0.60 -9.30
N PHE A 76 5.39 0.12 -8.26
CA PHE A 76 6.09 0.96 -7.29
C PHE A 76 7.24 1.76 -7.91
N ALA A 77 8.02 1.15 -8.80
CA ALA A 77 9.12 1.79 -9.51
C ALA A 77 8.64 2.93 -10.44
N ASP A 78 7.46 2.75 -11.04
CA ASP A 78 6.83 3.70 -11.97
C ASP A 78 6.12 4.87 -11.26
N LEU A 79 5.93 4.79 -9.93
CA LEU A 79 5.32 5.86 -9.16
C LEU A 79 6.19 7.13 -9.14
N LYS A 80 5.52 8.28 -9.26
CA LYS A 80 6.15 9.57 -9.02
C LYS A 80 6.65 9.64 -7.58
N LYS A 81 7.59 10.56 -7.32
CA LYS A 81 8.16 10.72 -5.98
C LYS A 81 7.08 11.04 -4.94
N GLU A 82 6.12 11.88 -5.30
CA GLU A 82 5.01 12.31 -4.45
C GLU A 82 4.08 11.13 -4.14
N GLU A 83 3.74 10.32 -5.15
CA GLU A 83 2.92 9.11 -4.99
C GLU A 83 3.61 8.08 -4.09
N ARG A 84 4.93 7.85 -4.28
CA ARG A 84 5.72 6.97 -3.41
C ARG A 84 5.77 7.48 -1.98
N THR A 85 5.95 8.79 -1.81
CA THR A 85 5.99 9.40 -0.48
C THR A 85 4.63 9.22 0.21
N ALA A 86 3.53 9.50 -0.48
CA ALA A 86 2.19 9.30 0.07
C ALA A 86 1.92 7.83 0.44
N LEU A 87 2.41 6.89 -0.38
CA LEU A 87 2.32 5.47 -0.09
C LEU A 87 3.11 5.06 1.16
N TYR A 88 4.30 5.64 1.38
CA TYR A 88 5.04 5.42 2.63
C TYR A 88 4.27 5.87 3.87
N TYR A 89 3.57 7.01 3.81
CA TYR A 89 2.68 7.42 4.90
C TYR A 89 1.57 6.40 5.14
N TRP A 90 0.97 5.85 4.07
CA TRP A 90 -0.04 4.81 4.20
C TRP A 90 0.50 3.56 4.91
N VAL A 91 1.65 3.04 4.48
CA VAL A 91 2.29 1.88 5.11
C VAL A 91 2.66 2.14 6.57
N LEU A 92 3.17 3.34 6.88
CA LEU A 92 3.45 3.72 8.26
C LEU A 92 2.20 3.68 9.14
N ASN A 93 1.04 4.10 8.62
CA ASN A 93 -0.22 4.01 9.37
C ASN A 93 -0.65 2.55 9.56
N GLN A 94 -0.56 1.70 8.53
CA GLN A 94 -0.88 0.27 8.64
C GLN A 94 0.01 -0.45 9.67
N LYS A 95 1.30 -0.11 9.69
CA LYS A 95 2.31 -0.72 10.56
C LYS A 95 2.59 0.06 11.84
N TYR A 96 1.78 1.07 12.18
CA TYR A 96 2.07 1.96 13.30
C TYR A 96 2.26 1.20 14.61
N LEU A 97 1.33 0.28 14.94
CA LEU A 97 1.40 -0.52 16.16
C LEU A 97 2.63 -1.44 16.16
N LEU A 98 2.93 -2.08 15.02
CA LEU A 98 4.13 -2.91 14.88
C LEU A 98 5.41 -2.10 15.17
N TYR A 99 5.52 -0.89 14.62
CA TYR A 99 6.67 -0.04 14.85
C TYR A 99 6.73 0.50 16.28
N LEU A 100 5.58 0.80 16.89
CA LEU A 100 5.48 1.22 18.27
C LEU A 100 5.98 0.12 19.22
N GLU A 101 5.48 -1.11 19.07
CA GLU A 101 5.90 -2.26 19.88
C GLU A 101 7.40 -2.56 19.70
N ALA A 102 7.89 -2.52 18.46
CA ALA A 102 9.31 -2.72 18.16
C ALA A 102 10.20 -1.61 18.76
N PHE A 103 9.67 -0.39 18.88
CA PHE A 103 10.35 0.73 19.50
C PHE A 103 10.36 0.60 21.02
N GLU A 104 9.22 0.28 21.64
CA GLU A 104 9.09 0.06 23.10
C GLU A 104 10.03 -1.05 23.60
N CYS A 105 10.17 -2.14 22.85
CA CYS A 105 11.06 -3.25 23.20
C CYS A 105 12.55 -2.87 23.27
N LYS A 106 12.97 -1.76 22.61
CA LYS A 106 14.39 -1.39 22.49
C LYS A 106 14.89 -0.47 23.61
N ILE A 107 14.03 -0.03 24.55
CA ILE A 107 14.30 1.19 25.31
C ILE A 107 14.07 1.06 26.83
N VAL A 108 15.00 1.63 27.60
CA VAL A 108 14.97 2.00 29.04
C VAL A 108 13.85 3.04 29.31
N PRO A 109 13.27 3.13 30.53
CA PRO A 109 12.23 4.12 30.86
C PRO A 109 12.60 5.55 30.45
N PHE A 110 11.83 6.11 29.51
CA PHE A 110 11.83 7.52 29.16
C PHE A 110 10.73 8.26 29.93
N SER A 111 10.85 9.60 29.98
CA SER A 111 9.67 10.43 30.20
C SER A 111 8.76 10.38 28.95
N GLU A 112 7.45 10.56 29.12
CA GLU A 112 6.47 10.54 28.00
C GLU A 112 6.88 11.49 26.86
N ASN A 113 7.30 12.71 27.19
CA ASN A 113 7.74 13.70 26.20
C ASN A 113 8.97 13.26 25.39
N GLU A 114 9.91 12.55 26.02
CA GLU A 114 11.10 12.04 25.33
C GLU A 114 10.77 10.83 24.46
N PHE A 115 9.79 10.02 24.88
CA PHE A 115 9.27 8.92 24.10
C PHE A 115 8.64 9.43 22.81
N ASP A 116 7.66 10.34 22.90
CA ASP A 116 6.95 10.89 21.75
C ASP A 116 7.91 11.55 20.75
N LEU A 117 8.87 12.33 21.25
CA LEU A 117 9.86 12.99 20.40
C LEU A 117 10.74 11.99 19.66
N LYS A 118 11.21 10.93 20.33
CA LYS A 118 12.11 9.94 19.72
C LYS A 118 11.36 9.03 18.76
N PHE A 119 10.16 8.60 19.13
CA PHE A 119 9.33 7.77 18.25
C PHE A 119 8.91 8.55 17.00
N GLY A 120 8.49 9.81 17.15
CA GLY A 120 8.20 10.68 16.00
C GLY A 120 9.40 10.85 15.07
N ARG A 121 10.63 10.93 15.60
CA ARG A 121 11.86 10.97 14.80
C ARG A 121 12.15 9.66 14.09
N GLU A 122 11.86 8.52 14.72
CA GLU A 122 12.01 7.19 14.11
C GLU A 122 11.07 7.04 12.90
N LEU A 123 9.81 7.44 13.05
CA LEU A 123 8.84 7.44 11.95
C LEU A 123 9.25 8.40 10.82
N ALA A 124 9.72 9.59 11.16
CA ALA A 124 10.22 10.54 10.16
C ALA A 124 11.46 9.99 9.43
N TYR A 125 12.39 9.36 10.15
CA TYR A 125 13.55 8.71 9.56
C TYR A 125 13.14 7.63 8.55
N LYS A 126 12.10 6.85 8.85
CA LYS A 126 11.57 5.86 7.90
C LYS A 126 11.12 6.46 6.57
N ILE A 127 10.49 7.64 6.58
CA ILE A 127 10.06 8.34 5.35
C ILE A 127 11.26 8.93 4.60
N TYR A 128 12.23 9.49 5.32
CA TYR A 128 13.40 10.14 4.70
C TYR A 128 14.40 9.14 4.13
N GLU A 129 14.57 7.98 4.77
CA GLU A 129 15.54 6.94 4.42
C GLU A 129 14.87 5.56 4.24
N PRO A 130 13.88 5.44 3.33
CA PRO A 130 12.98 4.28 3.26
C PRO A 130 13.68 2.96 2.92
N ASN A 131 14.81 3.02 2.22
CA ASN A 131 15.60 1.82 1.92
C ASN A 131 16.41 1.34 3.14
N HIS A 132 16.99 2.28 3.90
CA HIS A 132 17.79 1.95 5.09
C HIS A 132 16.92 1.55 6.27
N SER A 133 15.68 2.04 6.31
CA SER A 133 14.72 1.77 7.38
C SER A 133 13.77 0.61 7.09
N GLU A 134 14.01 -0.11 5.99
CA GLU A 134 13.20 -1.21 5.46
C GLU A 134 11.77 -0.84 5.03
N LEU A 135 11.42 0.45 5.03
CA LEU A 135 10.07 0.91 4.69
C LEU A 135 9.71 0.59 3.24
N THR A 136 10.67 0.61 2.32
CA THR A 136 10.44 0.18 0.93
C THR A 136 9.99 -1.28 0.86
N GLN A 137 10.65 -2.17 1.59
CA GLN A 137 10.28 -3.60 1.60
C GLN A 137 8.93 -3.81 2.28
N ASP A 138 8.71 -3.12 3.39
CA ASP A 138 7.40 -3.09 4.05
C ASP A 138 6.29 -2.63 3.10
N THR A 139 6.58 -1.65 2.27
CA THR A 139 5.63 -1.11 1.28
C THR A 139 5.28 -2.12 0.21
N ILE A 140 6.27 -2.78 -0.38
CA ILE A 140 6.04 -3.83 -1.37
C ILE A 140 5.24 -4.98 -0.76
N HIS A 141 5.55 -5.35 0.48
CA HIS A 141 4.81 -6.39 1.19
C HIS A 141 3.35 -6.01 1.43
N GLU A 142 3.08 -4.79 1.92
CA GLU A 142 1.71 -4.33 2.15
C GLU A 142 0.90 -4.20 0.86
N LEU A 143 1.50 -3.71 -0.24
CA LEU A 143 0.83 -3.68 -1.54
C LEU A 143 0.47 -5.09 -2.01
N LYS A 144 1.36 -6.05 -1.81
CA LYS A 144 1.09 -7.44 -2.18
C LYS A 144 -0.06 -8.03 -1.35
N ASN A 145 -0.05 -7.81 -0.04
CA ASN A 145 -1.12 -8.26 0.85
C ASN A 145 -2.45 -7.62 0.48
N LEU A 146 -2.45 -6.33 0.13
CA LEU A 146 -3.62 -5.62 -0.37
C LEU A 146 -4.21 -6.32 -1.61
N LEU A 147 -3.38 -6.64 -2.61
CA LEU A 147 -3.83 -7.32 -3.83
C LEU A 147 -4.39 -8.72 -3.55
N ILE A 148 -3.78 -9.46 -2.64
CA ILE A 148 -4.27 -10.79 -2.23
C ILE A 148 -5.63 -10.67 -1.56
N ASN A 149 -5.77 -9.78 -0.56
CA ASN A 149 -7.01 -9.57 0.16
C ASN A 149 -8.13 -9.12 -0.77
N PHE A 150 -7.87 -8.08 -1.57
CA PHE A 150 -8.79 -7.58 -2.59
C PHE A 150 -9.25 -8.70 -3.53
N SER A 151 -8.31 -9.49 -4.06
CA SER A 151 -8.67 -10.59 -4.94
C SER A 151 -9.50 -11.65 -4.23
N SER A 152 -9.28 -11.91 -2.94
CA SER A 152 -9.98 -12.96 -2.19
C SER A 152 -11.44 -12.62 -1.85
N GLU A 153 -11.82 -11.35 -1.95
CA GLU A 153 -13.18 -10.87 -1.68
C GLU A 153 -14.07 -10.93 -2.93
N LEU A 154 -13.47 -11.09 -4.10
CA LEU A 154 -14.17 -11.24 -5.37
C LEU A 154 -14.60 -12.69 -5.61
N ASP A 155 -15.76 -12.87 -6.24
CA ASP A 155 -16.14 -14.16 -6.81
C ASP A 155 -15.73 -14.20 -8.29
N LEU A 156 -14.55 -14.75 -8.57
CA LEU A 156 -14.04 -14.94 -9.94
C LEU A 156 -14.17 -16.39 -10.40
N SER A 157 -15.03 -17.20 -9.75
CA SER A 157 -15.25 -18.60 -10.14
C SER A 157 -15.90 -18.73 -11.52
N VAL A 158 -16.73 -17.75 -11.89
CA VAL A 158 -17.35 -17.60 -13.20
C VAL A 158 -17.21 -16.14 -13.61
N ILE A 159 -16.54 -15.89 -14.72
CA ILE A 159 -16.42 -14.54 -15.28
C ILE A 159 -17.55 -14.32 -16.28
N ASP A 160 -18.41 -13.37 -15.99
CA ASP A 160 -19.54 -12.98 -16.81
C ASP A 160 -19.63 -11.45 -17.00
N GLU A 161 -20.77 -10.97 -17.49
CA GLU A 161 -20.98 -9.55 -17.75
C GLU A 161 -21.02 -8.68 -16.48
N TYR A 162 -21.28 -9.26 -15.32
CA TYR A 162 -21.38 -8.56 -14.03
C TYR A 162 -20.03 -8.50 -13.29
N THR A 163 -19.09 -9.40 -13.60
CA THR A 163 -17.79 -9.46 -12.93
C THR A 163 -17.03 -8.13 -12.99
N SER A 164 -17.10 -7.42 -14.12
CA SER A 164 -16.42 -6.13 -14.25
C SER A 164 -17.04 -5.05 -13.35
N GLU A 165 -18.36 -5.07 -13.20
CA GLU A 165 -19.09 -4.14 -12.32
C GLU A 165 -18.76 -4.41 -10.85
N GLN A 166 -18.79 -5.69 -10.44
CA GLN A 166 -18.40 -6.10 -9.08
C GLN A 166 -16.97 -5.67 -8.73
N ILE A 167 -16.01 -5.87 -9.64
CA ILE A 167 -14.63 -5.45 -9.42
C ILE A 167 -14.55 -3.92 -9.24
N LEU A 168 -15.29 -3.15 -10.05
CA LEU A 168 -15.27 -1.69 -9.95
C LEU A 168 -15.90 -1.19 -8.65
N GLU A 169 -16.99 -1.82 -8.20
CA GLU A 169 -17.62 -1.53 -6.91
C GLU A 169 -16.64 -1.80 -5.76
N GLU A 170 -15.97 -2.95 -5.75
CA GLU A 170 -14.99 -3.30 -4.72
C GLU A 170 -13.78 -2.37 -4.73
N ILE A 171 -13.32 -1.94 -5.91
CA ILE A 171 -12.25 -0.92 -6.01
C ILE A 171 -12.68 0.39 -5.37
N ASP A 172 -13.90 0.82 -5.61
CA ASP A 172 -14.42 2.06 -5.03
C ASP A 172 -14.50 1.93 -3.51
N ASP A 173 -14.97 0.81 -2.96
CA ASP A 173 -15.05 0.55 -1.52
C ASP A 173 -13.66 0.53 -0.83
N TYR A 174 -12.65 -0.08 -1.45
CA TYR A 174 -11.27 -0.04 -0.95
C TYR A 174 -10.63 1.36 -0.96
N CYS A 175 -11.12 2.24 -1.83
CA CYS A 175 -10.55 3.55 -2.09
C CYS A 175 -11.34 4.71 -1.49
N LEU A 176 -12.30 4.43 -0.59
CA LEU A 176 -13.10 5.42 0.14
C LEU A 176 -12.28 6.24 1.16
#